data_AF-A0A662V7R4-F1
#
_entry.id   AF-A0A662V7R4-F1
#
_cell.length_a   1.000
_cell.length_b   1.000
_cell.length_c   1.000
_cell.angle_alpha   90.00
_cell.angle_beta   90.00
_cell.angle_gamma   90.00
#
_symmetry.space_group_name_H-M   'P 1'
#
loop_
_entity.id
_entity.type
_entity.pdbx_description
1 polymer ?
#
loop_
_entity_poly.entity_id
_entity_poly.type
_entity_poly.pdbx_seq_one_letter_code
_entity_poly.pdbx_strand_id
1 'polypeptide(L)'
;PKDKVEKLRSLGIQVFILDEGPLIRISDVLNVLCEELGIRKVLVEGGGTLLWHFFKEGLVDEVRVTISPYVVGGVDAISMVMGEGFNDERDLFRLELIKVEICRCGGEVHIVYKKA
;
A
#
# COMPACT_ATOMS: atom_id res chain seq x y z
N PRO A 1 -19.03 -1.11 -13.49
CA PRO A 1 -19.91 -1.36 -14.66
C PRO A 1 -20.16 -2.87 -14.85
N LYS A 2 -21.42 -3.30 -14.96
CA LYS A 2 -21.82 -4.72 -14.94
C LYS A 2 -21.20 -5.52 -16.08
N ASP A 3 -21.23 -4.95 -17.27
CA ASP A 3 -20.67 -5.44 -18.53
C ASP A 3 -19.15 -5.71 -18.45
N LYS A 4 -18.38 -4.87 -17.74
CA LYS A 4 -16.95 -5.15 -17.48
C LYS A 4 -16.75 -6.32 -16.52
N VAL A 5 -17.59 -6.42 -15.48
CA VAL A 5 -17.52 -7.50 -14.48
C VAL A 5 -17.82 -8.85 -15.13
N GLU A 6 -18.87 -8.92 -15.95
CA GLU A 6 -19.26 -10.13 -16.68
C GLU A 6 -18.16 -10.58 -17.65
N LYS A 7 -17.54 -9.63 -18.37
CA LYS A 7 -16.40 -9.92 -19.24
C LYS A 7 -15.19 -10.48 -18.48
N LEU A 8 -14.88 -9.96 -17.30
CA LEU A 8 -13.77 -10.49 -16.49
C LEU A 8 -14.10 -11.90 -15.97
N ARG A 9 -15.33 -12.11 -15.49
CA ARG A 9 -15.79 -13.43 -15.02
C ARG A 9 -15.79 -14.48 -16.13
N SER A 10 -16.15 -14.11 -17.37
CA SER A 10 -16.12 -15.05 -18.50
C SER A 10 -14.69 -15.47 -18.89
N LEU A 11 -13.67 -14.71 -18.48
CA LEU A 11 -12.25 -15.07 -18.60
C LEU A 11 -11.74 -15.89 -17.40
N GLY A 12 -12.61 -16.30 -16.47
CA GLY A 12 -12.25 -17.02 -15.26
C GLY A 12 -11.63 -16.14 -14.16
N ILE A 13 -11.68 -14.82 -14.30
CA ILE A 13 -11.18 -13.89 -13.28
C ILE A 13 -12.22 -13.77 -12.17
N GLN A 14 -11.79 -14.01 -10.92
CA GLN A 14 -12.63 -13.75 -9.75
C GLN A 14 -12.81 -12.25 -9.58
N VAL A 15 -14.06 -11.81 -9.45
CA VAL A 15 -14.40 -10.39 -9.28
C VAL A 15 -15.27 -10.25 -8.03
N PHE A 16 -14.70 -9.58 -7.03
CA PHE A 16 -15.37 -9.16 -5.81
C PHE A 16 -15.91 -7.75 -5.99
N ILE A 17 -17.17 -7.55 -5.60
CA ILE A 17 -17.82 -6.25 -5.61
C ILE A 17 -17.96 -5.85 -4.14
N LEU A 18 -17.19 -4.83 -3.75
CA LEU A 18 -17.21 -4.21 -2.42
C LEU A 18 -17.93 -2.86 -2.54
N ASP A 19 -18.58 -2.41 -1.46
CA ASP A 19 -19.28 -1.13 -1.23
C ASP A 19 -19.64 -0.25 -2.46
N GLU A 20 -20.87 0.28 -2.50
CA GLU A 20 -21.32 1.17 -3.60
C GLU A 20 -20.73 2.60 -3.56
N GLY A 21 -19.78 2.87 -2.65
CA GLY A 21 -19.16 4.16 -2.47
C GLY A 21 -18.09 4.50 -3.53
N PRO A 22 -17.69 5.78 -3.64
CA PRO A 22 -16.64 6.21 -4.58
C PRO A 22 -15.25 5.68 -4.21
N LEU A 23 -15.05 5.26 -2.95
CA LEU A 23 -13.80 4.74 -2.44
C LEU A 23 -14.05 3.45 -1.65
N ILE A 24 -13.26 2.41 -1.94
CA ILE A 24 -13.28 1.15 -1.21
C ILE A 24 -12.45 1.31 0.08
N ARG A 25 -12.98 0.85 1.21
CA ARG A 25 -12.22 0.75 2.47
C ARG A 25 -11.25 -0.40 2.40
N ILE A 26 -10.02 -0.19 2.84
CA ILE A 26 -8.98 -1.22 2.75
C ILE A 26 -9.31 -2.41 3.65
N SER A 27 -9.89 -2.16 4.82
CA SER A 27 -10.37 -3.21 5.73
C SER A 27 -11.28 -4.23 5.04
N ASP A 28 -12.20 -3.79 4.16
CA ASP A 28 -13.15 -4.69 3.49
C ASP A 28 -12.44 -5.57 2.46
N VAL A 29 -11.44 -5.02 1.76
CA VAL A 29 -10.59 -5.79 0.84
C VAL A 29 -9.83 -6.85 1.61
N LEU A 30 -9.18 -6.48 2.72
CA LEU A 30 -8.40 -7.41 3.54
C LEU A 30 -9.29 -8.52 4.13
N ASN A 31 -10.52 -8.21 4.52
CA ASN A 31 -11.50 -9.21 4.97
C ASN A 31 -11.82 -10.22 3.88
N VAL A 32 -12.06 -9.78 2.64
CA VAL A 32 -12.27 -10.72 1.52
C VAL A 32 -11.04 -11.58 1.28
N LEU A 33 -9.84 -10.98 1.23
CA LEU A 33 -8.60 -11.74 1.05
C LEU A 33 -8.42 -12.78 2.15
N CYS A 34 -8.74 -12.43 3.39
CA CYS A 34 -8.60 -13.30 4.55
C CYS A 34 -9.64 -14.42 4.57
N GLU A 35 -10.93 -14.08 4.52
CA GLU A 35 -12.02 -15.02 4.76
C GLU A 35 -12.35 -15.86 3.52
N GLU A 36 -12.38 -15.25 2.33
CA GLU A 36 -12.79 -15.93 1.10
C GLU A 36 -11.62 -16.62 0.38
N LEU A 37 -10.41 -16.04 0.49
CA LEU A 37 -9.22 -16.55 -0.22
C LEU A 37 -8.17 -17.16 0.70
N GLY A 38 -8.34 -17.08 2.02
CA GLY A 38 -7.38 -17.63 2.98
C GLY A 38 -6.02 -16.93 3.01
N ILE A 39 -5.90 -15.75 2.41
CA ILE A 39 -4.66 -14.98 2.32
C ILE A 39 -4.41 -14.27 3.65
N ARG A 40 -3.25 -14.54 4.26
CA ARG A 40 -2.86 -14.00 5.58
C ARG A 40 -1.72 -12.98 5.52
N LYS A 41 -1.07 -12.84 4.36
CA LYS A 41 0.03 -11.89 4.14
C LYS A 41 -0.11 -11.29 2.75
N VAL A 42 -0.03 -9.97 2.68
CA VAL A 42 -0.15 -9.22 1.43
C VAL A 42 1.06 -8.29 1.32
N LEU A 43 1.69 -8.29 0.15
CA LEU A 43 2.65 -7.25 -0.23
C LEU A 43 1.90 -6.16 -0.99
N VAL A 44 1.96 -4.93 -0.49
CA VAL A 44 1.35 -3.77 -1.13
C VAL A 44 2.47 -2.88 -1.66
N GLU A 45 2.59 -2.76 -2.97
CA GLU A 45 3.69 -2.04 -3.61
C GLU A 45 3.37 -0.58 -3.97
N GLY A 46 2.09 -0.20 -4.01
CA GLY A 46 1.67 1.14 -4.40
C GLY A 46 0.33 1.17 -5.14
N GLY A 47 -0.08 2.31 -5.70
CA GLY A 47 0.61 3.60 -5.72
C GLY A 47 0.48 4.40 -4.41
N GLY A 48 1.05 5.60 -4.37
CA GLY A 48 1.11 6.41 -3.13
C GLY A 48 -0.25 6.72 -2.50
N THR A 49 -1.32 6.85 -3.29
CA THR A 49 -2.69 7.00 -2.78
C THR A 49 -3.20 5.73 -2.10
N LEU A 50 -2.88 4.54 -2.64
CA LEU A 50 -3.23 3.28 -1.99
C LEU A 50 -2.49 3.15 -0.66
N LEU A 51 -1.18 3.41 -0.66
CA LEU A 51 -0.36 3.36 0.56
C LEU A 51 -0.88 4.32 1.63
N TRP A 52 -1.34 5.52 1.25
CA TRP A 52 -1.98 6.46 2.17
C TRP A 52 -3.16 5.84 2.91
N HIS A 53 -4.07 5.13 2.23
CA HIS A 53 -5.22 4.52 2.89
C HIS A 53 -4.81 3.38 3.84
N PHE A 54 -3.77 2.62 3.51
CA PHE A 54 -3.20 1.64 4.46
C PHE A 54 -2.64 2.31 5.72
N PHE A 55 -1.88 3.41 5.57
CA PHE A 55 -1.36 4.16 6.72
C PHE A 55 -2.47 4.83 7.54
N LYS A 56 -3.43 5.48 6.88
CA LYS A 56 -4.57 6.17 7.50
C LYS A 56 -5.46 5.20 8.29
N GLU A 57 -5.69 4.00 7.78
CA GLU A 57 -6.48 2.97 8.47
C GLU A 57 -5.67 2.17 9.51
N GLY A 58 -4.37 2.41 9.64
CA GLY A 58 -3.53 1.74 10.64
C GLY A 58 -3.16 0.30 10.31
N LEU A 59 -3.31 -0.12 9.04
CA LEU A 59 -3.27 -1.51 8.55
C LEU A 59 -1.88 -1.97 8.04
N VAL A 60 -0.82 -1.27 8.44
CA VAL A 60 0.56 -1.57 8.01
C VAL A 60 1.33 -2.21 9.17
N ASP A 61 1.91 -3.39 8.94
CA ASP A 61 2.75 -4.07 9.94
C ASP A 61 4.26 -3.83 9.71
N GLU A 62 4.69 -3.84 8.44
CA GLU A 62 6.09 -3.71 8.01
C GLU A 62 6.15 -2.80 6.77
N VAL A 63 7.15 -1.91 6.74
CA VAL A 63 7.43 -1.03 5.60
C VAL A 63 8.84 -1.32 5.11
N ARG A 64 8.97 -1.54 3.80
CA ARG A 64 10.26 -1.70 3.13
C ARG A 64 10.46 -0.55 2.16
N VAL A 65 11.49 0.25 2.39
CA VAL A 65 11.85 1.40 1.55
C VAL A 65 13.16 1.10 0.85
N THR A 66 13.20 1.31 -0.47
CA THR A 66 14.44 1.31 -1.24
C THR A 66 14.76 2.74 -1.66
N ILE A 67 15.96 3.20 -1.33
CA ILE A 67 16.48 4.51 -1.77
C ILE A 67 17.50 4.26 -2.88
N SER A 68 17.19 4.73 -4.07
CA SER A 68 18.07 4.66 -5.25
C SER A 68 18.87 5.95 -5.43
N PRO A 69 20.02 5.94 -6.12
CA PRO A 69 20.93 7.09 -6.25
C PRO A 69 20.48 8.05 -7.36
N TYR A 70 19.18 8.32 -7.43
CA TYR A 70 18.56 9.18 -8.44
C TYR A 70 17.74 10.28 -7.79
N VAL A 71 17.76 11.47 -8.39
CA VAL A 71 16.95 12.61 -7.98
C VAL A 71 15.99 12.93 -9.11
N VAL A 72 14.69 12.83 -8.84
CA VAL A 72 13.65 13.17 -9.83
C VAL A 72 13.30 14.66 -9.76
N GLY A 73 13.05 15.18 -8.55
CA GLY A 73 12.57 16.55 -8.34
C GLY A 73 11.15 16.78 -8.88
N GLY A 74 10.56 17.94 -8.56
CA GLY A 74 9.22 18.34 -9.01
C GLY A 74 8.21 18.46 -7.87
N VAL A 75 7.47 19.57 -7.85
CA VAL A 75 6.43 19.85 -6.84
C VAL A 75 5.29 18.83 -6.92
N ASP A 76 4.94 18.42 -8.13
CA ASP A 76 3.87 17.45 -8.41
C ASP A 76 4.40 16.02 -8.65
N ALA A 77 5.67 15.76 -8.32
CA ALA A 77 6.24 14.43 -8.47
C ALA A 77 5.55 13.43 -7.54
N ILE A 78 5.37 12.20 -8.01
CA ILE A 78 4.74 11.14 -7.22
C ILE A 78 5.66 10.74 -6.06
N SER A 79 5.19 10.94 -4.83
CA SER A 79 5.89 10.50 -3.62
C SER A 79 5.54 9.04 -3.27
N MET A 80 6.28 8.48 -2.30
CA MET A 80 6.02 7.14 -1.77
C MET A 80 4.62 7.02 -1.17
N VAL A 81 4.16 8.04 -0.45
CA VAL A 81 2.82 8.10 0.17
C VAL A 81 2.19 9.44 -0.17
N MET A 82 1.06 9.39 -0.86
CA MET A 82 0.30 10.56 -1.28
C MET A 82 -0.85 10.82 -0.29
N GLY A 83 -1.95 11.41 -0.76
CA GLY A 83 -3.17 11.59 0.04
C GLY A 83 -3.17 12.88 0.86
N GLU A 84 -4.06 12.93 1.85
CA GLU A 84 -4.33 14.14 2.65
C GLU A 84 -3.19 14.46 3.64
N GLY A 85 -2.42 13.45 4.05
CA GLY A 85 -1.43 13.58 5.10
C GLY A 85 -2.04 13.62 6.51
N PHE A 86 -1.22 13.34 7.53
CA PHE A 86 -1.58 13.54 8.92
C PHE A 86 -1.34 15.00 9.31
N ASN A 87 -2.28 15.63 10.02
CA ASN A 87 -2.22 17.05 10.39
C ASN A 87 -1.75 17.29 11.84
N ASP A 88 -1.69 16.25 12.66
CA ASP A 88 -1.30 16.32 14.08
C ASP A 88 -0.20 15.30 14.36
N GLU A 89 0.81 15.68 15.14
CA GLU A 89 1.91 14.80 15.52
C GLU A 89 1.43 13.53 16.25
N ARG A 90 0.31 13.63 16.97
CA ARG A 90 -0.30 12.51 17.71
C ARG A 90 -0.92 11.47 16.78
N ASP A 91 -1.27 11.86 15.56
CA ASP A 91 -1.88 11.00 14.56
C ASP A 91 -0.84 10.39 13.61
N LEU A 92 0.44 10.79 13.72
CA LEU A 92 1.50 10.27 12.86
C LEU A 92 1.64 8.76 13.01
N PHE A 93 1.69 8.07 11.87
CA PHE A 93 1.97 6.64 11.84
C PHE A 93 3.43 6.39 12.23
N ARG A 94 3.65 5.83 13.43
CA ARG A 94 4.99 5.61 13.98
C ARG A 94 5.60 4.31 13.47
N LEU A 95 6.87 4.40 13.09
CA LEU A 95 7.67 3.30 12.57
C LEU A 95 8.97 3.18 13.38
N GLU A 96 9.39 1.95 13.62
CA GLU A 96 10.67 1.61 14.24
C GLU A 96 11.62 1.03 13.21
N LEU A 97 12.85 1.55 13.17
CA LEU A 97 13.88 1.04 12.28
C LEU A 97 14.33 -0.35 12.74
N ILE A 98 14.18 -1.34 11.87
CA ILE A 98 14.58 -2.72 12.14
C ILE A 98 15.91 -3.04 11.46
N LYS A 99 16.10 -2.58 10.22
CA LYS A 99 17.26 -2.98 9.42
C LYS A 99 17.60 -1.96 8.35
N VAL A 100 18.89 -1.81 8.08
CA VAL A 100 19.43 -1.08 6.92
C VAL A 100 20.42 -1.99 6.21
N GLU A 101 20.30 -2.14 4.89
CA GLU A 101 21.19 -2.95 4.07
C GLU A 101 21.56 -2.22 2.79
N ILE A 102 22.81 -2.37 2.35
CA ILE A 102 23.21 -1.96 0.99
C ILE A 102 22.72 -3.06 0.03
N CYS A 103 22.05 -2.65 -1.05
CA CYS A 103 21.62 -3.56 -2.11
C CYS A 103 22.83 -4.31 -2.69
N ARG A 104 22.62 -5.54 -3.15
CA ARG A 104 23.70 -6.35 -3.74
C ARG A 104 24.37 -5.69 -4.95
N CYS A 105 23.66 -4.79 -5.65
CA CYS A 105 24.22 -3.99 -6.73
C CYS A 105 25.19 -2.90 -6.26
N GLY A 106 25.22 -2.58 -4.96
CA GLY A 106 26.05 -1.54 -4.35
C GLY A 106 25.52 -0.11 -4.50
N GLY A 107 24.46 0.12 -5.28
CA GLY A 107 23.97 1.46 -5.62
C GLY A 107 22.78 1.95 -4.78
N GLU A 108 22.11 1.07 -4.04
CA GLU A 108 20.87 1.40 -3.35
C GLU A 108 20.91 0.99 -1.87
N VAL A 109 20.02 1.58 -1.07
CA VAL A 109 19.84 1.25 0.35
C VAL A 109 18.44 0.69 0.56
N HIS A 110 18.36 -0.50 1.15
CA HIS A 110 17.11 -1.08 1.63
C HIS A 110 16.94 -0.81 3.12
N ILE A 111 15.80 -0.28 3.49
CA ILE A 111 15.44 0.06 4.87
C ILE A 111 14.18 -0.70 5.23
N VAL A 112 14.21 -1.41 6.36
CA VAL A 112 13.06 -2.14 6.89
C VAL A 112 12.62 -1.46 8.18
N TYR A 113 11.36 -1.09 8.23
CA TYR A 113 10.68 -0.58 9.41
C TYR A 113 9.54 -1.51 9.82
N LYS A 114 9.17 -1.48 11.10
CA LYS A 114 7.91 -2.07 11.58
C LYS A 114 7.08 -1.02 12.29
N LYS A 115 5.76 -1.24 12.35
CA LYS A 115 4.87 -0.43 13.18
C LYS A 115 5.36 -0.46 14.63
N ALA A 116 5.46 0.74 15.23
CA ALA A 116 5.80 0.93 16.64
C ALA A 116 4.66 0.50 17.57
#